data_AF-A0A849DPH9-F1
#
_entry.id   AF-A0A849DPH9-F1
#
_cell.length_a   1.000
_cell.length_b   1.000
_cell.length_c   1.000
_cell.angle_alpha   90.00
_cell.angle_beta   90.00
_cell.angle_gamma   90.00
#
_symmetry.space_group_name_H-M   'P 1'
#
loop_
_entity.id
_entity.type
_entity.pdbx_description
1 polymer ?
#
loop_
_entity_poly.entity_id
_entity_poly.type
_entity_poly.pdbx_seq_one_letter_code
_entity_poly.pdbx_strand_id
1 'polypeptide(L)'
;SASPPSDPGQPPASARPSATGRASSSVVVDGWTRTIQDDGTPSYLRGFQVRGGSTVIGMTPGRVYLVSATPSPDHVVEPSQSDPTRLVVRFIGTGRYDIVDAMWWNDAPYAQVSEVG
;
A
#
# COMPACT_ATOMS: atom_id res chain seq x y z
N SER A 1 -40.82 -7.44 -39.47
CA SER A 1 -39.75 -8.44 -39.27
C SER A 1 -38.68 -8.19 -40.33
N ALA A 2 -37.38 -8.02 -40.08
CA ALA A 2 -36.51 -8.25 -38.92
C ALA A 2 -35.26 -7.31 -38.98
N SER A 3 -34.63 -7.07 -37.82
CA SER A 3 -33.25 -6.53 -37.62
C SER A 3 -32.33 -7.67 -37.12
N PRO A 4 -31.01 -7.51 -36.87
CA PRO A 4 -29.90 -6.79 -37.51
C PRO A 4 -28.69 -7.76 -37.78
N PRO A 5 -27.43 -7.28 -37.95
CA PRO A 5 -26.51 -7.55 -36.84
C PRO A 5 -25.63 -6.36 -36.43
N SER A 6 -25.39 -6.28 -35.12
CA SER A 6 -24.45 -5.38 -34.44
C SER A 6 -23.04 -5.98 -34.45
N ASP A 7 -22.04 -5.16 -34.74
CA ASP A 7 -20.62 -5.51 -34.62
C ASP A 7 -20.11 -5.15 -33.22
N PRO A 8 -19.61 -6.09 -32.39
CA PRO A 8 -19.05 -5.80 -31.08
C PRO A 8 -17.51 -5.84 -31.14
N GLY A 9 -16.88 -4.67 -31.29
CA GLY A 9 -15.43 -4.62 -31.48
C GLY A 9 -14.74 -3.37 -30.93
N GLN A 10 -14.92 -3.03 -29.66
CA GLN A 10 -13.97 -2.15 -28.99
C GLN A 10 -13.85 -2.48 -27.49
N PRO A 11 -12.68 -2.96 -27.00
CA PRO A 11 -12.47 -3.09 -25.56
C PRO A 11 -12.39 -1.69 -24.93
N PRO A 12 -12.95 -1.48 -23.73
CA PRO A 12 -12.83 -0.20 -23.04
C PRO A 12 -11.35 0.02 -22.70
N ALA A 13 -10.80 1.15 -23.16
CA ALA A 13 -9.50 1.64 -22.72
C ALA A 13 -9.54 1.75 -21.19
N SER A 14 -8.64 1.03 -20.51
CA SER A 14 -8.44 1.17 -19.07
C SER A 14 -8.08 2.63 -18.78
N ALA A 15 -9.05 3.38 -18.27
CA ALA A 15 -8.85 4.74 -17.81
C ALA A 15 -7.90 4.69 -16.61
N ARG A 16 -6.64 5.03 -16.83
CA ARG A 16 -5.72 5.39 -15.75
C ARG A 16 -6.37 6.56 -14.99
N PRO A 17 -6.44 6.54 -13.64
CA PRO A 17 -6.96 7.69 -12.92
C PRO A 17 -6.09 8.91 -13.22
N SER A 18 -6.64 9.88 -13.94
CA SER A 18 -6.07 11.21 -14.09
C SER A 18 -6.32 11.97 -12.79
N ALA A 19 -5.40 11.87 -11.84
CA ALA A 19 -5.37 12.79 -10.71
C ALA A 19 -4.88 14.15 -11.21
N THR A 20 -5.81 15.05 -11.55
CA THR A 20 -5.51 16.48 -11.74
C THR A 20 -5.26 17.11 -10.37
N GLY A 21 -4.09 16.81 -9.80
CA GLY A 21 -3.54 17.48 -8.64
C GLY A 21 -2.23 18.14 -9.05
N ARG A 22 -1.96 19.34 -8.52
CA ARG A 22 -0.66 20.01 -8.64
C ARG A 22 0.44 18.97 -8.40
N ALA A 23 1.39 18.84 -9.34
CA ALA A 23 2.49 17.89 -9.20
C ALA A 23 3.32 18.27 -7.97
N SER A 24 2.98 17.72 -6.81
CA SER A 24 3.81 17.79 -5.63
C SER A 24 5.03 16.92 -5.95
N SER A 25 6.21 17.55 -5.97
CA SER A 25 7.47 16.87 -6.26
C SER A 25 7.64 15.72 -5.28
N SER A 26 7.61 14.48 -5.76
CA SER A 26 7.88 13.30 -4.95
C SER A 26 9.35 12.93 -5.05
N VAL A 27 9.92 12.44 -3.94
CA VAL A 27 11.30 11.95 -3.85
C VAL A 27 11.27 10.60 -3.15
N VAL A 28 12.09 9.65 -3.59
CA VAL A 28 12.24 8.36 -2.91
C VAL A 28 13.35 8.45 -1.87
N VAL A 29 13.05 8.11 -0.62
CA VAL A 29 14.00 8.06 0.51
C VAL A 29 13.83 6.72 1.20
N ASP A 30 14.88 5.90 1.25
CA ASP A 30 14.86 4.57 1.90
C ASP A 30 13.70 3.66 1.46
N GLY A 31 13.35 3.74 0.17
CA GLY A 31 12.24 3.00 -0.42
C GLY A 31 10.85 3.57 -0.16
N TRP A 32 10.73 4.68 0.57
CA TRP A 32 9.50 5.43 0.75
C TRP A 32 9.37 6.53 -0.30
N THR A 33 8.23 6.61 -0.96
CA THR A 33 7.86 7.78 -1.76
C THR A 33 7.42 8.89 -0.82
N ARG A 34 8.24 9.94 -0.69
CA ARG A 34 7.96 11.14 0.09
C ARG A 34 7.32 12.21 -0.79
N THR A 35 6.20 12.76 -0.36
CA THR A 35 5.49 13.87 -0.99
C THR A 35 5.21 14.94 0.04
N ILE A 36 5.32 16.22 -0.33
CA ILE A 36 4.88 17.33 0.53
C ILE A 36 3.39 17.60 0.27
N GLN A 37 2.57 17.54 1.32
CA GLN A 37 1.15 17.87 1.26
C GLN A 37 0.94 19.39 1.21
N ASP A 38 -0.28 19.84 0.92
CA ASP A 38 -0.61 21.26 0.80
C ASP A 38 -0.38 22.07 2.09
N ASP A 39 -0.44 21.41 3.25
CA ASP A 39 -0.17 21.97 4.58
C ASP A 39 1.33 22.01 4.95
N GLY A 40 2.21 21.56 4.04
CA GLY A 40 3.65 21.44 4.27
C GLY A 40 4.08 20.16 4.98
N THR A 41 3.14 19.32 5.41
CA THR A 41 3.43 18.04 6.10
C THR A 41 4.00 17.02 5.11
N PRO A 42 5.13 16.36 5.43
CA PRO A 42 5.62 15.27 4.59
C PRO A 42 4.73 14.03 4.77
N SER A 43 4.35 13.42 3.65
CA SER A 43 3.66 12.14 3.59
C SER A 43 4.55 11.11 2.91
N TYR A 44 4.57 9.90 3.45
CA TYR A 44 5.40 8.80 3.00
C TYR A 44 4.51 7.63 2.62
N LEU A 45 4.80 6.99 1.48
CA LEU A 45 4.08 5.82 1.00
C LEU A 45 5.07 4.74 0.57
N ARG A 46 4.87 3.49 1.01
CA ARG A 46 5.67 2.36 0.57
C ARG A 46 4.82 1.10 0.41
N GLY A 47 5.04 0.41 -0.72
CA GLY A 47 4.51 -0.92 -0.97
C GLY A 47 5.49 -2.00 -0.53
N PHE A 48 4.96 -3.08 0.04
CA PHE A 48 5.68 -4.28 0.43
C PHE A 48 5.07 -5.49 -0.28
N GLN A 49 5.94 -6.33 -0.82
CA GLN A 49 5.58 -7.60 -1.44
C GLN A 49 6.26 -8.70 -0.63
N VAL A 50 5.47 -9.59 -0.06
CA VAL A 50 5.91 -10.78 0.67
C VAL A 50 5.23 -11.99 0.06
N ARG A 51 5.67 -13.19 0.40
CA ARG A 51 5.03 -14.39 -0.18
C ARG A 51 3.55 -14.48 0.23
N GLY A 52 3.23 -14.16 1.48
CA GLY A 52 1.87 -14.15 2.00
C GLY A 52 0.95 -13.08 1.40
N GLY A 53 1.46 -12.11 0.63
CA GLY A 53 0.64 -11.11 -0.05
C GLY A 53 1.35 -9.78 -0.27
N SER A 54 0.55 -8.73 -0.45
CA SER A 54 1.04 -7.36 -0.64
C SER A 54 0.35 -6.38 0.30
N THR A 55 1.08 -5.35 0.72
CA THR A 55 0.51 -4.26 1.51
C THR A 55 1.12 -2.92 1.11
N VAL A 56 0.33 -1.85 1.18
CA VAL A 56 0.80 -0.48 1.06
C VAL A 56 0.57 0.21 2.40
N ILE A 57 1.62 0.83 2.92
CA ILE A 57 1.62 1.56 4.19
C ILE A 57 1.89 3.04 3.90
N GLY A 58 1.12 3.89 4.57
CA GLY A 58 1.29 5.34 4.57
C GLY A 58 1.76 5.83 5.94
N MET A 59 2.53 6.91 5.95
CA MET A 59 2.96 7.59 7.16
C MET A 59 2.95 9.11 7.00
N THR A 60 2.66 9.81 8.09
CA THR A 60 2.96 11.21 8.33
C THR A 60 3.67 11.33 9.69
N PRO A 61 4.27 12.47 10.06
CA PRO A 61 4.88 12.63 11.37
C PRO A 61 3.93 12.21 12.50
N GLY A 62 4.34 11.21 13.29
CA GLY A 62 3.57 10.69 14.42
C GLY A 62 2.37 9.81 14.06
N ARG A 63 2.18 9.41 12.80
CA ARG A 63 1.08 8.54 12.39
C ARG A 63 1.50 7.55 11.30
N VAL A 64 1.15 6.29 11.52
CA VAL A 64 1.25 5.18 10.55
C VAL A 64 -0.16 4.68 10.26
N TYR A 65 -0.45 4.36 9.01
CA TYR A 65 -1.75 3.85 8.61
C TYR A 65 -1.65 2.87 7.44
N LEU A 66 -2.55 1.88 7.45
CA LEU A 66 -2.68 0.92 6.38
C LEU A 66 -3.42 1.58 5.20
N VAL A 67 -2.81 1.59 4.02
CA VAL A 67 -3.46 2.06 2.78
C VAL A 67 -4.16 0.90 2.09
N SER A 68 -3.48 -0.25 1.98
CA SER A 68 -4.08 -1.48 1.46
C SER A 68 -3.37 -2.72 1.98
N ALA A 69 -4.07 -3.84 2.01
CA ALA A 69 -3.52 -5.16 2.25
C ALA A 69 -4.28 -6.19 1.42
N THR A 70 -3.56 -7.04 0.70
CA THR A 70 -4.12 -8.06 -0.18
C THR A 70 -3.36 -9.36 0.06
N PRO A 71 -3.97 -10.37 0.71
CA PRO A 71 -3.32 -11.64 0.92
C PRO A 71 -3.18 -12.42 -0.39
N SER A 72 -2.12 -13.22 -0.48
CA SER A 72 -1.99 -14.29 -1.47
C SER A 72 -3.04 -15.38 -1.22
N PRO A 73 -3.28 -16.28 -2.20
CA PRO A 73 -4.07 -17.49 -1.95
C PRO A 73 -3.56 -18.27 -0.74
N ASP A 74 -4.48 -18.88 0.00
CA ASP A 74 -4.22 -19.67 1.21
C ASP A 74 -3.59 -18.89 2.38
N HIS A 75 -3.59 -17.56 2.31
CA HIS A 75 -3.16 -16.69 3.40
C HIS A 75 -4.31 -15.82 3.91
N VAL A 76 -4.23 -15.46 5.19
CA VAL A 76 -5.05 -14.43 5.81
C VAL A 76 -4.15 -13.25 6.15
N VAL A 77 -4.67 -12.03 6.01
CA VAL A 77 -3.95 -10.82 6.45
C VAL A 77 -4.57 -10.26 7.74
N GLU A 78 -3.72 -10.00 8.72
CA GLU A 78 -4.09 -9.47 10.03
C GLU A 78 -3.27 -8.21 10.34
N PRO A 79 -3.84 -7.02 10.13
CA PRO A 79 -3.26 -5.78 10.63
C PRO A 79 -3.50 -5.64 12.14
N SER A 80 -2.50 -5.12 12.85
CA SER A 80 -2.56 -4.81 14.27
C SER A 80 -1.88 -3.46 14.53
N GLN A 81 -2.58 -2.59 15.25
CA GLN A 81 -2.12 -1.24 15.56
C GLN A 81 -2.57 -0.86 16.98
N SER A 82 -1.68 -1.01 17.95
CA SER A 82 -1.94 -0.66 19.36
C SER A 82 -1.80 0.84 19.63
N ASP A 83 -1.00 1.54 18.83
CA ASP A 83 -0.69 2.95 18.96
C ASP A 83 -0.59 3.60 17.56
N PRO A 84 -0.77 4.92 17.43
CA PRO A 84 -0.79 5.57 16.13
C PRO A 84 0.57 5.55 15.41
N THR A 85 1.67 5.29 16.11
CA THR A 85 3.03 5.38 15.58
C THR A 85 3.59 4.05 15.09
N ARG A 86 2.89 2.92 15.27
CA ARG A 86 3.33 1.60 14.82
C ARG A 86 2.18 0.77 14.27
N LEU A 87 2.40 0.15 13.11
CA LEU A 87 1.49 -0.76 12.44
C LEU A 87 2.24 -2.05 12.12
N VAL A 88 1.65 -3.18 12.52
CA VAL A 88 2.15 -4.51 12.17
C VAL A 88 1.13 -5.18 11.26
N VAL A 89 1.55 -5.59 10.06
CA VAL A 89 0.73 -6.36 9.12
C VAL A 89 1.29 -7.77 9.03
N ARG A 90 0.49 -8.77 9.42
CA ARG A 90 0.86 -10.18 9.34
C ARG A 90 0.12 -10.87 8.20
N PHE A 91 0.84 -11.64 7.40
CA PHE A 91 0.26 -12.57 6.43
C PHE A 91 0.48 -13.98 6.94
N ILE A 92 -0.60 -14.66 7.29
CA ILE A 92 -0.60 -15.95 7.99
C ILE A 92 -0.99 -17.04 7.00
N GLY A 93 -0.12 -18.03 6.82
CA GLY A 93 -0.38 -19.24 6.04
C GLY A 93 -0.09 -20.50 6.86
N THR A 94 -0.32 -21.68 6.30
CA THR A 94 -0.07 -22.94 7.02
C THR A 94 1.41 -23.10 7.39
N GLY A 95 1.74 -23.13 8.68
CA GLY A 95 3.11 -23.22 9.22
C GLY A 95 3.98 -21.98 8.96
N ARG A 96 3.35 -20.91 8.44
CA ARG A 96 3.86 -19.67 7.84
C ARG A 96 3.46 -18.37 8.49
N TYR A 97 4.36 -17.42 8.73
CA TYR A 97 3.94 -16.02 8.67
C TYR A 97 5.01 -15.05 8.16
N ASP A 98 4.56 -14.10 7.34
CA ASP A 98 5.32 -12.93 6.92
C ASP A 98 4.83 -11.72 7.71
N ILE A 99 5.74 -10.90 8.23
CA ILE A 99 5.44 -9.70 9.03
C ILE A 99 6.01 -8.48 8.33
N VAL A 100 5.19 -7.45 8.15
CA VAL A 100 5.63 -6.08 7.85
C VAL A 100 5.39 -5.24 9.10
N ASP A 101 6.44 -4.87 9.80
CA ASP A 101 6.41 -4.01 10.99
C ASP A 101 6.88 -2.61 10.59
N ALA A 102 5.99 -1.64 10.66
CA ALA A 102 6.22 -0.28 10.20
C ALA A 102 5.95 0.71 11.32
N MET A 103 6.88 1.63 11.56
CA MET A 103 6.77 2.61 12.63
C MET A 103 7.34 3.98 12.25
N TRP A 104 6.81 5.02 12.87
CA TRP A 104 7.44 6.33 12.90
C TRP A 104 8.48 6.34 14.02
N TRP A 105 9.77 6.43 13.66
CA TRP A 105 10.88 6.32 14.60
C TRP A 105 12.00 7.29 14.22
N ASN A 106 12.55 8.01 15.21
CA ASN A 106 13.61 9.02 15.01
C ASN A 106 13.30 10.01 13.88
N ASP A 107 12.09 10.59 13.90
CA ASP A 107 11.62 11.58 12.92
C ASP A 107 11.62 11.11 11.45
N ALA A 108 11.58 9.79 11.24
CA ALA A 108 11.60 9.17 9.93
C ALA A 108 10.66 7.95 9.85
N PRO A 109 10.19 7.58 8.65
CA PRO A 109 9.49 6.33 8.46
C PRO A 109 10.46 5.15 8.49
N TYR A 110 10.14 4.12 9.28
CA TYR A 110 10.90 2.87 9.35
C TYR A 110 9.97 1.69 9.05
N ALA A 111 10.50 0.68 8.36
CA ALA A 111 9.82 -0.60 8.22
C ALA A 111 10.81 -1.76 8.12
N GLN A 112 10.43 -2.88 8.72
CA GLN A 112 11.14 -4.14 8.62
C GLN A 112 10.20 -5.24 8.13
N VAL A 113 10.71 -6.09 7.24
CA VAL A 113 10.03 -7.30 6.80
C VAL A 113 10.72 -8.49 7.46
N SER A 114 9.94 -9.41 8.04
CA SER A 114 10.44 -10.64 8.66
C SER A 114 9.61 -11.83 8.21
N GLU A 115 10.25 -12.98 8.05
CA GLU A 115 9.59 -14.26 7.79
C GLU A 115 9.82 -15.17 9.00
N VAL A 116 8.78 -15.90 9.42
CA VAL A 116 8.87 -16.90 10.49
C VAL A 116 8.12 -18.16 10.07
N GLY A 117 8.76 -19.31 10.25
CA GLY A 117 8.24 -20.63 9.88
C GLY A 117 9.35 -21.67 9.80
#